data_AF-E0S3Z1-F1
#
_entry.id   AF-E0S3Z1-F1
#
_cell.length_a   1.000
_cell.length_b   1.000
_cell.length_c   1.000
_cell.angle_alpha   90.00
_cell.angle_beta   90.00
_cell.angle_gamma   90.00
#
_symmetry.space_group_name_H-M   'P 1'
#
loop_
_entity.id
_entity.type
_entity.pdbx_description
1 polymer ?
#
loop_
_entity_poly.entity_id
_entity_poly.type
_entity_poly.pdbx_seq_one_letter_code
_entity_poly.pdbx_strand_id
1 'polypeptide(L)'
;MIIYDLLVTNALDSESREAYISDMSDSLVWYGNDAGKWHEAANADESIPPERMDLLGEIYDATQRSVKEIAARANMSQRKLAERFHIPYRTMENWCSKVNECPLYTRLMMQECLGFYDPALVLKEIKL
;
A
#
# COMPACT_ATOMS: atom_id res chain seq x y z
N MET A 1 -2.87 -2.94 17.31
CA MET A 1 -3.20 -2.58 15.93
C MET A 1 -1.89 -2.39 15.20
N ILE A 2 -1.60 -3.22 14.20
CA ILE A 2 -0.28 -3.22 13.52
C ILE A 2 -0.22 -1.95 12.67
N ILE A 3 0.81 -1.12 12.84
CA ILE A 3 0.99 0.19 12.15
C ILE A 3 0.65 0.12 10.65
N TYR A 4 1.05 -0.98 9.99
CA TYR A 4 0.76 -1.23 8.58
C TYR A 4 -0.73 -1.16 8.21
N ASP A 5 -1.60 -1.71 9.04
CA ASP A 5 -3.06 -1.72 8.81
C ASP A 5 -3.64 -0.31 8.81
N LEU A 6 -3.11 0.57 9.68
CA LEU A 6 -3.47 1.98 9.72
C LEU A 6 -3.01 2.69 8.44
N LEU A 7 -1.78 2.44 7.97
CA LEU A 7 -1.25 3.05 6.73
C LEU A 7 -2.11 2.68 5.52
N VAL A 8 -2.46 1.41 5.40
CA VAL A 8 -3.26 0.87 4.29
C VAL A 8 -4.71 1.38 4.35
N THR A 9 -5.30 1.46 5.54
CA THR A 9 -6.67 1.96 5.70
C THR A 9 -6.75 3.45 5.34
N ASN A 10 -5.84 4.27 5.86
CA ASN A 10 -5.81 5.70 5.51
C ASN A 10 -5.55 5.90 4.00
N ALA A 11 -4.71 5.07 3.38
CA ALA A 11 -4.46 5.14 1.94
C ALA A 11 -5.72 4.86 1.12
N LEU A 12 -6.60 3.97 1.62
CA LEU A 12 -7.86 3.63 0.94
C LEU A 12 -8.86 4.79 1.01
N ASP A 13 -8.95 5.45 2.16
CA ASP A 13 -9.93 6.51 2.44
C ASP A 13 -9.50 7.89 1.94
N SER A 14 -8.23 8.06 1.57
CA SER A 14 -7.67 9.33 1.12
C SER A 14 -8.14 9.73 -0.29
N GLU A 15 -8.46 11.01 -0.47
CA GLU A 15 -8.94 11.57 -1.74
C GLU A 15 -7.86 11.64 -2.82
N SER A 16 -6.59 11.83 -2.43
CA SER A 16 -5.45 11.89 -3.34
C SER A 16 -4.18 11.35 -2.70
N ARG A 17 -3.20 11.06 -3.56
CA ARG A 17 -1.87 10.60 -3.14
C ARG A 17 -1.17 11.65 -2.30
N GLU A 18 -1.29 12.92 -2.67
CA GLU A 18 -0.65 14.04 -2.00
C GLU A 18 -1.28 14.30 -0.62
N ALA A 19 -2.61 14.21 -0.52
CA ALA A 19 -3.32 14.31 0.76
C ALA A 19 -2.88 13.19 1.70
N TYR A 20 -2.87 11.95 1.21
CA TYR A 20 -2.40 10.79 1.97
C TYR A 20 -0.95 10.97 2.47
N ILE A 21 -0.04 11.36 1.57
CA ILE A 21 1.37 11.54 1.92
C ILE A 21 1.49 12.64 2.97
N SER A 22 0.83 13.79 2.79
CA SER A 22 0.84 14.90 3.75
C SER A 22 0.37 14.42 5.14
N ASP A 23 -0.84 13.85 5.22
CA ASP A 23 -1.45 13.42 6.47
C ASP A 23 -0.62 12.35 7.18
N MET A 24 -0.09 11.39 6.42
CA MET A 24 0.72 10.32 6.99
C MET A 24 2.13 10.76 7.35
N SER A 25 2.66 11.78 6.68
CA SER A 25 3.98 12.32 6.98
C SER A 25 4.00 13.04 8.34
N ASP A 26 2.92 13.74 8.68
CA ASP A 26 2.74 14.40 9.97
C ASP A 26 2.29 13.45 11.09
N SER A 27 2.05 12.18 10.77
CA SER A 27 1.46 11.22 11.70
C SER A 27 2.41 10.74 12.78
N LEU A 28 1.88 10.62 14.01
CA LEU A 28 2.55 10.06 15.18
C LEU A 28 2.99 8.60 15.02
N VAL A 29 2.51 7.92 13.96
CA VAL A 29 2.90 6.55 13.59
C VAL A 29 4.41 6.37 13.40
N TRP A 30 5.10 7.42 12.96
CA TRP A 30 6.56 7.42 12.79
C TRP A 30 7.36 7.64 14.08
N TYR A 31 6.68 8.03 15.16
CA TYR A 31 7.28 8.38 16.45
C TYR A 31 7.09 7.24 17.45
N GLY A 32 7.40 6.01 17.03
CA GLY A 32 7.13 4.76 17.74
C GLY A 32 7.25 4.82 19.27
N ASN A 33 6.48 3.95 19.93
CA ASN A 33 6.30 3.74 21.38
C ASN A 33 7.56 3.47 22.24
N ASP A 34 8.76 3.81 21.77
CA ASP A 34 9.99 3.76 22.54
C ASP A 34 10.09 5.05 23.37
N ALA A 35 9.50 5.02 24.57
CA ALA A 35 9.53 6.11 25.57
C ALA A 35 10.95 6.43 26.10
N GLY A 36 12.00 6.27 25.29
CA GLY A 36 13.38 6.37 25.74
C GLY A 36 14.42 6.68 24.67
N LYS A 37 14.06 6.83 23.39
CA LYS A 37 15.00 7.27 22.35
C LYS A 37 14.37 8.29 21.42
N TRP A 38 14.25 9.49 21.97
CA TRP A 38 14.36 10.75 21.22
C TRP A 38 15.73 10.80 20.54
N HIS A 39 15.94 10.04 19.46
CA HIS A 39 17.12 10.25 18.63
C HIS A 39 16.75 11.29 17.55
N GLU A 40 17.06 12.53 17.92
CA GLU A 40 17.48 13.63 17.05
C GLU A 40 16.48 14.30 16.09
N ALA A 41 15.23 13.83 15.96
CA ALA A 41 14.17 14.62 15.30
C ALA A 41 13.58 15.73 16.21
N ALA A 42 14.33 16.19 17.21
CA ALA A 42 13.98 17.36 18.02
C ALA A 42 14.46 18.68 17.38
N ASN A 43 14.67 18.68 16.07
CA ASN A 43 14.64 19.91 15.28
C ASN A 43 13.35 19.86 14.47
N ALA A 44 12.38 20.71 14.82
CA ALA A 44 11.13 20.91 14.07
C ALA A 44 11.34 21.46 12.63
N ASP A 45 12.59 21.44 12.14
CA ASP A 45 13.07 21.88 10.84
C ASP A 45 13.72 20.71 10.05
N GLU A 46 13.76 19.50 10.62
CA GLU A 46 14.27 18.32 9.92
C GLU A 46 13.16 17.75 9.03
N SER A 47 13.28 18.04 7.72
CA SER A 47 12.38 17.51 6.71
C SER A 47 12.33 15.98 6.79
N ILE A 48 11.14 15.41 6.75
CA ILE A 48 10.93 13.96 6.72
C ILE A 48 11.80 13.34 5.62
N PRO A 49 12.53 12.23 5.90
CA PRO A 49 13.40 11.61 4.92
C PRO A 49 12.66 11.33 3.60
N PRO A 50 13.21 11.71 2.42
CA PRO A 50 12.57 11.50 1.12
C PRO A 50 12.13 10.04 0.89
N GLU A 51 12.91 9.09 1.38
CA GLU A 51 12.64 7.65 1.30
C GLU A 51 11.29 7.26 1.94
N ARG A 52 10.85 7.97 2.99
CA ARG A 52 9.54 7.72 3.63
C ARG A 52 8.39 8.23 2.80
N MET A 53 8.57 9.36 2.10
CA MET A 53 7.56 9.92 1.20
C MET A 53 7.35 9.01 0.00
N ASP A 54 8.44 8.45 -0.53
CA ASP A 54 8.38 7.45 -1.58
C ASP A 54 7.63 6.19 -1.12
N LEU A 55 7.94 5.70 0.08
CA LEU A 55 7.27 4.54 0.68
C LEU A 55 5.76 4.76 0.88
N LEU A 56 5.35 5.92 1.42
CA LEU A 56 3.93 6.28 1.54
C LEU A 56 3.28 6.32 0.15
N GLY A 57 3.97 6.91 -0.82
CA GLY A 57 3.57 6.88 -2.21
C GLY A 57 3.31 5.47 -2.75
N GLU A 58 4.22 4.53 -2.49
CA GLU A 58 4.07 3.13 -2.90
C GLU A 58 2.88 2.44 -2.24
N ILE A 59 2.62 2.70 -0.95
CA ILE A 59 1.45 2.17 -0.24
C ILE A 59 0.17 2.69 -0.86
N TYR A 60 0.09 4.00 -1.14
CA TYR A 60 -1.07 4.59 -1.80
C TYR A 60 -1.29 3.98 -3.18
N ASP A 61 -0.24 3.94 -4.00
CA ASP A 61 -0.31 3.43 -5.37
C ASP A 61 -0.71 1.95 -5.41
N ALA A 62 -0.26 1.14 -4.44
CA ALA A 62 -0.67 -0.26 -4.32
C ALA A 62 -2.13 -0.41 -3.83
N THR A 63 -2.56 0.45 -2.92
CA THR A 63 -3.91 0.43 -2.32
C THR A 63 -4.98 0.86 -3.30
N GLN A 64 -4.68 1.81 -4.19
CA GLN A 64 -5.61 2.31 -5.21
C GLN A 64 -5.62 1.47 -6.50
N ARG A 65 -4.61 0.59 -6.70
CA ARG A 65 -4.51 -0.22 -7.91
C ARG A 65 -5.65 -1.23 -8.03
N SER A 66 -6.42 -1.11 -9.12
CA SER A 66 -7.50 -2.03 -9.45
C SER A 66 -6.96 -3.35 -10.01
N VAL A 67 -7.77 -4.41 -9.96
CA VAL A 67 -7.41 -5.72 -10.54
C VAL A 67 -7.12 -5.63 -12.04
N LYS A 68 -7.82 -4.74 -12.76
CA LYS A 68 -7.59 -4.49 -14.18
C LYS A 68 -6.19 -3.90 -14.44
N GLU A 69 -5.76 -2.95 -13.60
CA GLU A 69 -4.41 -2.37 -13.70
C GLU A 69 -3.33 -3.36 -13.28
N ILE A 70 -3.59 -4.22 -12.29
CA ILE A 70 -2.68 -5.32 -11.92
C ILE A 70 -2.48 -6.26 -13.12
N ALA A 71 -3.56 -6.67 -13.80
CA ALA A 71 -3.48 -7.50 -15.00
C ALA A 71 -2.68 -6.83 -16.12
N ALA A 72 -2.94 -5.54 -16.37
CA ALA A 72 -2.24 -4.75 -17.38
C ALA A 72 -0.74 -4.63 -17.07
N ARG A 73 -0.39 -4.33 -15.82
CA ARG A 73 1.02 -4.21 -15.37
C ARG A 73 1.76 -5.55 -15.45
N ALA A 74 1.05 -6.66 -15.23
CA ALA A 74 1.59 -8.01 -15.42
C ALA A 74 1.65 -8.47 -16.88
N ASN A 75 1.17 -7.65 -17.83
CA ASN A 75 0.99 -8.03 -19.23
C ASN A 75 0.20 -9.34 -19.38
N MET A 76 -0.88 -9.46 -18.60
CA MET A 76 -1.77 -10.63 -18.58
C MET A 76 -3.19 -10.25 -18.97
N SER A 77 -3.86 -11.13 -19.69
CA SER A 77 -5.32 -11.07 -19.80
C SER A 77 -5.97 -11.40 -18.44
N GLN A 78 -7.21 -10.97 -18.24
CA GLN A 78 -8.00 -11.33 -17.04
C GLN A 78 -8.04 -12.84 -16.83
N ARG A 79 -8.16 -13.62 -17.92
CA ARG A 79 -8.17 -15.08 -17.88
C ARG A 79 -6.85 -15.66 -17.38
N LYS A 80 -5.72 -15.17 -17.91
CA LYS A 80 -4.40 -15.63 -17.49
C LYS A 80 -4.09 -15.25 -16.03
N LEU A 81 -4.56 -14.08 -15.59
CA LEU A 81 -4.46 -13.67 -14.19
C LEU A 81 -5.31 -14.58 -13.29
N ALA A 82 -6.54 -14.91 -13.70
CA ALA A 82 -7.42 -15.83 -12.99
C ALA A 82 -6.79 -17.23 -12.83
N GLU A 83 -6.20 -17.75 -13.91
CA GLU A 83 -5.47 -19.03 -13.89
C GLU A 83 -4.25 -18.98 -12.96
N ARG A 84 -3.46 -17.90 -13.00
CA ARG A 84 -2.27 -17.74 -12.16
C ARG A 84 -2.58 -17.79 -10.66
N PHE A 85 -3.68 -17.16 -10.25
CA PHE A 85 -4.08 -17.07 -8.84
C PHE A 85 -5.15 -18.10 -8.45
N HIS A 86 -5.51 -19.02 -9.34
CA HIS A 86 -6.56 -20.03 -9.12
C HIS A 86 -7.91 -19.44 -8.67
N ILE A 87 -8.27 -18.28 -9.21
CA ILE A 87 -9.53 -17.59 -8.93
C ILE A 87 -10.51 -17.93 -10.05
N PRO A 88 -11.79 -18.25 -9.74
CA PRO A 88 -12.79 -18.45 -10.78
C PRO A 88 -12.82 -17.28 -11.76
N TYR A 89 -12.79 -17.58 -13.07
CA TYR A 89 -12.71 -16.54 -14.11
C TYR A 89 -13.83 -15.49 -13.97
N ARG A 90 -15.05 -15.92 -13.63
CA ARG A 90 -16.18 -15.01 -13.42
C ARG A 90 -15.95 -14.02 -12.27
N THR A 91 -15.27 -14.44 -11.21
CA THR A 91 -14.89 -13.55 -10.10
C THR A 91 -13.88 -12.52 -10.55
N MET A 92 -12.84 -12.95 -11.28
CA MET A 92 -11.82 -12.06 -11.84
C MET A 92 -12.42 -11.03 -12.81
N GLU A 93 -13.34 -11.49 -13.67
CA GLU A 93 -14.08 -10.64 -14.60
C GLU A 93 -14.89 -9.57 -13.85
N ASN A 94 -15.68 -9.98 -12.83
CA ASN A 94 -16.46 -9.05 -12.00
C ASN A 94 -15.59 -8.00 -11.30
N TRP A 95 -14.41 -8.39 -10.80
CA TRP A 95 -13.46 -7.46 -10.19
C TRP A 95 -12.88 -6.49 -11.21
N CYS A 96 -12.53 -6.97 -12.41
CA CYS A 96 -12.01 -6.10 -13.47
C CYS A 96 -13.08 -5.14 -14.03
N SER A 97 -14.35 -5.53 -14.02
CA SER A 97 -15.48 -4.71 -14.46
C SER A 97 -16.09 -3.85 -13.35
N LYS A 98 -15.54 -3.89 -12.13
CA LYS A 98 -16.08 -3.21 -10.93
C LYS A 98 -17.54 -3.54 -10.61
N VAL A 99 -18.03 -4.71 -11.05
CA VAL A 99 -19.36 -5.21 -10.69
C VAL A 99 -19.38 -5.64 -9.22
N ASN A 100 -18.26 -6.22 -8.75
CA ASN A 100 -18.00 -6.47 -7.34
C ASN A 100 -16.61 -5.95 -7.00
N GLU A 101 -16.47 -5.39 -5.80
CA GLU A 101 -15.17 -4.93 -5.29
C GLU A 101 -14.28 -6.14 -4.98
N CYS A 102 -13.02 -6.08 -5.41
CA CYS A 102 -12.02 -7.05 -4.97
C CYS A 102 -11.53 -6.65 -3.58
N PRO A 103 -11.55 -7.55 -2.57
CA PRO A 103 -11.04 -7.24 -1.25
C PRO A 103 -9.61 -6.69 -1.31
N LEU A 104 -9.34 -5.63 -0.54
CA LEU A 104 -8.05 -4.93 -0.57
C LEU A 104 -6.86 -5.88 -0.31
N TYR A 105 -6.97 -6.75 0.71
CA TYR A 105 -5.93 -7.72 1.03
C TYR A 105 -5.60 -8.63 -0.16
N THR A 106 -6.59 -9.01 -0.98
CA THR A 106 -6.38 -9.83 -2.18
C THR A 106 -5.62 -9.06 -3.25
N ARG A 107 -5.94 -7.77 -3.45
CA ARG A 107 -5.23 -6.91 -4.40
C ARG A 107 -3.78 -6.69 -3.98
N LEU A 108 -3.54 -6.47 -2.69
CA LEU A 108 -2.17 -6.31 -2.15
C LEU A 108 -1.37 -7.62 -2.29
N MET A 109 -1.95 -8.76 -1.93
CA MET A 109 -1.31 -10.07 -2.09
C MET A 109 -0.95 -10.38 -3.54
N MET A 110 -1.84 -10.09 -4.50
CA MET A 110 -1.53 -10.28 -5.93
C MET A 110 -0.34 -9.44 -6.36
N GLN A 111 -0.26 -8.19 -5.90
CA GLN A 111 0.83 -7.28 -6.23
C GLN A 111 2.15 -7.74 -5.62
N GLU A 112 2.13 -8.23 -4.39
CA GLU A 112 3.30 -8.84 -3.73
C GLU A 112 3.81 -10.07 -4.50
N CYS A 113 2.92 -11.01 -4.84
CA CYS A 113 3.26 -12.19 -5.64
C CYS A 113 3.74 -11.88 -7.07
N LEU A 114 3.46 -10.67 -7.57
CA LEU A 114 3.91 -10.19 -8.88
C LEU A 114 5.15 -9.28 -8.77
N GLY A 115 5.60 -8.95 -7.57
CA GLY A 115 6.74 -8.05 -7.33
C GLY A 115 6.42 -6.57 -7.63
N PHE A 116 5.16 -6.16 -7.58
CA PHE A 116 4.74 -4.77 -7.82
C PHE A 116 4.69 -3.93 -6.54
N TYR A 117 4.74 -4.59 -5.39
CA TYR A 117 4.64 -4.00 -4.07
C TYR A 117 5.30 -4.93 -3.07
N ASP A 118 6.13 -4.42 -2.17
CA ASP A 118 6.79 -5.20 -1.13
C ASP A 118 6.43 -4.65 0.26
N PRO A 119 5.48 -5.26 0.98
CA PRO A 119 5.13 -4.82 2.33
C PRO A 119 6.27 -5.03 3.34
N ALA A 120 7.24 -5.91 3.06
CA ALA A 120 8.38 -6.12 3.95
C ALA A 120 9.36 -4.94 3.94
N LEU A 121 9.49 -4.20 2.82
CA LEU A 121 10.24 -2.95 2.80
C LEU A 121 9.59 -1.91 3.71
N VAL A 122 8.26 -1.79 3.66
CA VAL A 122 7.49 -0.90 4.53
C VAL A 122 7.72 -1.24 6.00
N LEU A 123 7.65 -2.52 6.36
CA LEU A 123 7.82 -2.97 7.74
C LEU A 123 9.26 -2.79 8.25
N LYS A 124 10.28 -2.91 7.40
CA LYS A 124 11.69 -2.68 7.77
C LYS A 124 11.96 -1.22 8.13
N GLU A 125 11.43 -0.29 7.34
CA GLU A 125 11.62 1.15 7.59
C GLU A 125 10.90 1.63 8.86
N ILE A 126 9.81 0.96 9.23
CA ILE A 126 9.02 1.27 10.43
C ILE A 126 9.68 0.73 11.72
N LYS A 127 10.75 -0.09 11.63
CA LYS A 127 11.51 -0.65 12.76
C LYS A 127 10.63 -1.30 13.84
N LEU A 128 10.06 -2.46 13.52
CA LEU A 128 9.86 -3.53 14.50
C LEU A 128 11.05 -4.50 14.45
#